data_AF-T0ZZ59-F1
#
_entry.id   AF-T0ZZ59-F1
#
_cell.length_a   1.000
_cell.length_b   1.000
_cell.length_c   1.000
_cell.angle_alpha   90.00
_cell.angle_beta   90.00
_cell.angle_gamma   90.00
#
_symmetry.space_group_name_H-M   'P 1'
#
loop_
_entity.id
_entity.type
_entity.pdbx_description
1 polymer ?
#
loop_
_entity_poly.entity_id
_entity_poly.type
_entity_poly.pdbx_seq_one_letter_code
_entity_poly.pdbx_strand_id
1 'polypeptide(L)' 'VSRKHAEIAKDSQGYAVTDLGSTNGTMLNGTPVRAGRLADGDELSFGTTTVRFIET' A
#
# COMPACT_ATOMS: atom_id res chain seq x y z
N VAL A 1 11.47 -0.48 7.73
CA VAL A 1 10.03 -0.80 7.65
C VAL A 1 9.50 -0.98 9.07
N SER A 2 8.36 -0.39 9.44
CA SER A 2 7.79 -0.56 10.79
C SER A 2 7.24 -1.99 10.99
N ARG A 3 7.17 -2.47 12.25
CA ARG A 3 6.59 -3.81 12.56
C ARG A 3 5.17 -4.00 12.04
N LYS A 4 4.37 -2.93 12.03
CA LYS A 4 3.09 -2.82 11.33
C LYS A 4 3.17 -1.54 10.49
N HIS A 5 3.47 -1.68 9.20
CA HIS A 5 3.72 -0.54 8.31
C HIS A 5 2.43 -0.13 7.59
N ALA A 6 1.82 -1.07 6.90
CA ALA A 6 0.55 -0.90 6.24
C ALA A 6 -0.27 -2.19 6.31
N GLU A 7 -1.57 -2.08 6.14
CA GLU A 7 -2.51 -3.19 6.00
C GLU A 7 -3.10 -3.16 4.59
N ILE A 8 -3.21 -4.33 3.96
CA ILE A 8 -3.96 -4.49 2.71
C ILE A 8 -5.20 -5.31 3.05
N ALA A 9 -6.38 -4.76 2.74
CA ALA A 9 -7.67 -5.40 2.96
C ALA A 9 -8.46 -5.48 1.66
N LYS A 10 -9.27 -6.55 1.53
CA LYS A 10 -10.25 -6.69 0.45
C LYS A 10 -11.64 -6.36 0.99
N ASP A 11 -12.36 -5.50 0.29
CA ASP A 11 -13.75 -5.17 0.58
C ASP A 11 -14.63 -5.37 -0.67
N SER A 12 -15.88 -4.91 -0.61
CA SER A 12 -16.84 -5.01 -1.72
C SER A 12 -16.45 -4.20 -2.97
N GLN A 13 -15.43 -3.37 -2.90
CA GLN A 13 -14.93 -2.50 -3.98
C GLN A 13 -13.51 -2.91 -4.44
N GLY A 14 -13.00 -4.06 -3.98
CA GLY A 14 -11.69 -4.57 -4.36
C GLY A 14 -10.66 -4.45 -3.23
N TYR A 15 -9.40 -4.23 -3.59
CA TYR A 15 -8.31 -4.13 -2.62
C TYR A 15 -8.03 -2.68 -2.24
N ALA A 16 -7.65 -2.48 -0.98
CA ALA A 16 -7.21 -1.19 -0.47
C ALA A 16 -6.01 -1.36 0.45
N VAL A 17 -5.10 -0.39 0.40
CA VAL A 17 -3.98 -0.26 1.34
C VAL A 17 -4.28 0.84 2.35
N THR A 18 -3.90 0.63 3.61
CA THR A 18 -3.96 1.65 4.67
C THR A 18 -2.63 1.69 5.42
N ASP A 19 -2.00 2.86 5.50
CA ASP A 19 -0.80 3.07 6.31
C ASP A 19 -1.16 3.10 7.81
N LEU A 20 -0.40 2.36 8.63
CA LEU A 20 -0.67 2.18 10.05
C LEU A 20 0.17 3.13 10.94
N GLY A 21 0.54 4.30 10.41
CA GLY A 21 1.43 5.24 11.10
C GLY A 21 2.90 4.82 10.93
N SER A 22 3.27 4.40 9.73
CA SER A 22 4.64 4.00 9.46
C SER A 22 5.61 5.18 9.53
N THR A 23 6.87 4.92 9.89
CA THR A 23 7.88 5.98 10.03
C THR A 23 8.21 6.68 8.70
N ASN A 24 8.17 5.93 7.60
CA ASN A 24 8.56 6.42 6.27
C ASN A 24 7.35 6.69 5.36
N GLY A 25 6.13 6.46 5.85
CA GLY A 25 4.92 6.50 5.03
C GLY A 25 4.78 5.31 4.08
N THR A 26 3.61 5.24 3.45
CA THR A 26 3.29 4.33 2.35
C THR A 26 3.09 5.16 1.09
N MET A 27 3.67 4.73 -0.02
CA MET A 27 3.46 5.33 -1.34
C MET A 27 2.72 4.37 -2.25
N LEU A 28 1.82 4.92 -3.06
CA LEU A 28 1.11 4.23 -4.14
C LEU A 28 1.46 4.96 -5.45
N ASN A 29 2.11 4.28 -6.38
CA ASN A 29 2.60 4.82 -7.64
C ASN A 29 3.40 6.13 -7.47
N GLY A 30 4.29 6.15 -6.47
CA GLY A 30 5.11 7.32 -6.12
C GLY A 30 4.38 8.43 -5.36
N THR A 31 3.08 8.30 -5.10
CA THR A 31 2.30 9.28 -4.34
C THR A 31 2.11 8.82 -2.89
N PRO A 32 2.43 9.63 -1.87
CA PRO A 32 2.22 9.25 -0.48
C PRO A 32 0.72 9.15 -0.16
N VAL A 33 0.32 8.03 0.45
CA VAL A 33 -1.08 7.75 0.81
C VAL A 33 -1.20 7.30 2.26
N ARG A 34 -2.27 7.74 2.93
CA ARG A 34 -2.72 7.10 4.18
C ARG A 34 -3.67 5.94 3.92
N ALA A 35 -4.49 6.05 2.89
CA ALA A 35 -5.31 4.97 2.36
C ALA A 35 -5.45 5.15 0.84
N GLY A 36 -5.50 4.04 0.10
CA GLY A 36 -5.62 4.06 -1.35
C GLY A 36 -6.24 2.78 -1.88
N ARG A 37 -6.98 2.88 -2.99
CA ARG A 37 -7.46 1.72 -3.74
C ARG A 37 -6.32 1.14 -4.55
N LEU A 38 -6.26 -0.18 -4.61
CA LEU A 38 -5.27 -0.91 -5.40
C LEU A 38 -5.94 -1.46 -6.66
N ALA A 39 -5.27 -1.28 -7.78
CA ALA A 39 -5.54 -1.93 -9.05
C ALA A 39 -4.37 -2.85 -9.41
N ASP A 40 -4.65 -3.87 -10.23
CA ASP A 40 -3.61 -4.74 -10.77
C ASP A 40 -2.47 -3.95 -11.41
N GLY A 41 -1.24 -4.32 -11.08
CA GLY A 41 -0.03 -3.66 -11.54
C GLY A 41 0.43 -2.45 -10.72
N ASP A 42 -0.36 -1.99 -9.73
CA ASP A 42 0.02 -0.86 -8.88
C ASP A 42 1.32 -1.11 -8.13
N GLU A 43 2.14 -0.07 -8.01
CA GLU A 43 3.38 -0.10 -7.26
C GLU A 43 3.19 0.50 -5.86
N LEU A 44 3.57 -0.26 -4.84
CA LEU A 44 3.55 0.14 -3.45
C LEU A 44 4.96 0.27 -2.92
N SER A 45 5.26 1.38 -2.24
CA SER A 45 6.53 1.56 -1.53
C SER A 45 6.30 1.73 -0.03
N PHE A 46 7.04 0.94 0.75
CA PHE A 46 7.05 0.94 2.20
C PHE A 46 8.45 1.31 2.69
N GLY A 47 8.74 2.61 2.74
CA GLY A 47 10.11 3.09 2.93
C GLY A 47 11.01 2.73 1.74
N THR A 48 12.04 1.91 1.96
CA THR A 48 12.99 1.50 0.91
C THR A 48 12.57 0.23 0.15
N THR A 49 11.45 -0.38 0.54
CA THR A 49 10.96 -1.61 -0.08
C THR A 49 9.85 -1.26 -1.05
N THR A 50 10.00 -1.65 -2.31
CA THR A 50 8.98 -1.49 -3.34
C THR A 50 8.45 -2.86 -3.77
N VAL A 51 7.13 -2.98 -3.88
CA VAL A 51 6.42 -4.19 -4.32
C VAL A 51 5.38 -3.82 -5.36
N ARG A 52 5.06 -4.77 -6.25
CA ARG A 52 3.97 -4.62 -7.21
C ARG A 52 2.78 -5.45 -6.76
N PHE A 53 1.60 -4.86 -6.76
CA PHE A 53 0.34 -5.55 -6.53
C PHE A 53 -0.09 -6.27 -7.81
N ILE A 54 -0.44 -7.55 -7.70
CA ILE A 54 -0.93 -8.37 -8.79
C ILE A 54 -2.24 -9.01 -8.36
N GLU A 55 -3.32 -8.76 -9.10
CA GLU A 55 -4.63 -9.39 -8.92
C GLU A 55 -4.75 -10.55 -9.91
N THR A 56 -4.79 -11.79 -9.40
CA THR A 56 -4.88 -13.02 -10.21
C THR A 56 -6.24 -13.69 -10.04
#